data_AF-A0A968E211-F1
#
_entry.id   AF-A0A968E211-F1
#
_cell.length_a   1.000
_cell.length_b   1.000
_cell.length_c   1.000
_cell.angle_alpha   90.00
_cell.angle_beta   90.00
_cell.angle_gamma   90.00
#
_symmetry.space_group_name_H-M   'P 1'
#
loop_
_entity.id
_entity.type
_entity.pdbx_description
1 polymer ?
#
loop_
_entity_poly.entity_id
_entity_poly.type
_entity_poly.pdbx_seq_one_letter_code
_entity_poly.pdbx_strand_id
1 'polypeptide(L)'
;LDSDLKWDPTGNTLSINGTVKSGDGGTTNYTEIETDGTIEFLGDATVWNDINVGAAMLSLPAAGNPDEDEYVDEGGSDTGVSTWAYAIGEKSSGSLEIPHDYKEGSDIYFHIHYQGITAPGGGTDNIKWQLEYTVGQDGETLDATTTITKEEAYTTQYSFTNHDFAAITGTNFNIGDQFLFTIERIAASADDYAGDCLVSTVGLHYECDTAGSRQITTK
;
A
#
# COMPACT_ATOMS: atom_id res chain seq x y z
N LEU A 1 -14.83 30.71 -35.49
CA LEU A 1 -14.19 29.59 -34.78
C LEU A 1 -13.67 30.20 -33.51
N ASP A 2 -14.17 29.73 -32.39
CA ASP A 2 -13.68 30.14 -31.08
C ASP A 2 -12.15 30.00 -31.07
N SER A 3 -11.40 31.00 -30.60
CA SER A 3 -9.93 30.98 -30.67
C SER A 3 -9.31 29.84 -29.86
N ASP A 4 -10.15 29.21 -29.04
CA ASP A 4 -9.76 28.36 -27.94
C ASP A 4 -9.94 26.88 -28.25
N LEU A 5 -10.61 26.52 -29.35
CA LEU A 5 -10.79 25.14 -29.80
C LEU A 5 -10.41 24.98 -31.28
N LYS A 6 -9.32 24.25 -31.57
CA LYS A 6 -8.88 23.93 -32.93
C LYS A 6 -8.93 22.42 -33.15
N TRP A 7 -9.75 22.01 -34.12
CA TRP A 7 -9.73 20.67 -34.67
C TRP A 7 -8.89 20.68 -35.94
N ASP A 8 -7.84 19.86 -36.00
CA ASP A 8 -7.12 19.59 -37.24
C ASP A 8 -7.82 18.41 -37.95
N PRO A 9 -8.47 18.60 -39.11
CA PRO A 9 -9.13 17.50 -39.81
C PRO A 9 -8.14 16.57 -40.53
N THR A 10 -6.85 16.92 -40.55
CA THR A 10 -5.78 16.17 -41.21
C THR A 10 -4.75 15.61 -40.25
N GLY A 11 -4.58 16.23 -39.09
CA GLY A 11 -3.81 15.75 -37.95
C GLY A 11 -4.75 15.16 -36.91
N ASN A 12 -4.43 14.01 -36.32
CA ASN A 12 -5.29 13.36 -35.33
C ASN A 12 -5.25 14.08 -33.96
N THR A 13 -5.31 15.42 -33.93
CA THR A 13 -5.09 16.26 -32.75
C THR A 13 -6.23 17.25 -32.53
N LEU A 14 -6.61 17.38 -31.26
CA LEU A 14 -7.48 18.43 -30.74
C LEU A 14 -6.62 19.38 -29.91
N SER A 15 -6.63 20.68 -30.22
CA SER A 15 -5.90 21.69 -29.45
C SER A 15 -6.86 22.61 -28.73
N ILE A 16 -6.67 22.75 -27.42
CA ILE A 16 -7.45 23.63 -26.54
C ILE A 16 -6.49 24.63 -25.90
N ASN A 17 -6.78 25.93 -26.02
CA ASN A 17 -6.04 26.96 -25.29
C ASN A 17 -6.72 27.18 -23.94
N GLY A 18 -6.08 26.77 -22.84
CA GLY A 18 -6.63 26.86 -21.50
C GLY A 18 -6.77 25.50 -20.84
N THR A 19 -7.62 25.43 -19.83
CA THR A 19 -7.93 24.20 -19.09
C THR A 19 -8.88 23.30 -19.86
N VAL A 20 -8.63 21.99 -19.81
CA VAL A 20 -9.57 20.96 -20.30
C VAL A 20 -10.22 20.25 -19.12
N LYS A 21 -11.55 20.25 -19.04
CA LYS A 21 -12.32 19.51 -18.02
C LYS A 21 -13.14 18.43 -18.70
N SER A 22 -13.03 17.20 -18.20
CA SER A 22 -13.80 16.05 -18.70
C SER A 22 -14.44 15.30 -17.54
N GLY A 23 -15.77 15.17 -17.54
CA GLY A 23 -16.51 14.56 -16.43
C GLY A 23 -17.96 14.99 -16.41
N ASP A 24 -18.49 15.29 -15.23
CA ASP A 24 -19.89 15.65 -14.95
C ASP A 24 -20.37 17.02 -15.46
N GLY A 25 -19.70 17.56 -16.49
CA GLY A 25 -19.84 18.95 -16.90
C GLY A 25 -18.88 19.91 -16.18
N GLY A 26 -17.90 19.39 -15.44
CA GLY A 26 -16.79 20.16 -14.88
C GLY A 26 -17.14 20.88 -13.58
N THR A 27 -18.08 20.34 -12.79
CA THR A 27 -18.63 21.01 -11.62
C THR A 27 -18.26 20.35 -10.31
N THR A 28 -18.35 19.01 -10.21
CA THR A 28 -18.05 18.29 -8.97
C THR A 28 -17.11 17.10 -9.15
N ASN A 29 -17.22 16.39 -10.27
CA ASN A 29 -16.49 15.15 -10.54
C ASN A 29 -15.94 15.16 -11.96
N TYR A 30 -14.66 15.49 -12.11
CA TYR A 30 -14.03 15.60 -13.43
C TYR A 30 -12.51 15.48 -13.37
N THR A 31 -11.91 15.11 -14.50
CA THR A 31 -10.47 15.23 -14.75
C THR A 31 -10.17 16.60 -15.34
N GLU A 32 -9.22 17.32 -14.75
CA GLU A 32 -8.69 18.59 -15.23
C GLU A 32 -7.31 18.39 -15.85
N ILE A 33 -7.08 18.96 -17.03
CA ILE A 33 -5.74 19.21 -17.55
C ILE A 33 -5.50 20.70 -17.44
N GLU A 34 -4.60 21.08 -16.53
CA GLU A 34 -4.21 22.46 -16.28
C GLU A 34 -3.35 23.02 -17.43
N THR A 35 -3.15 24.34 -17.45
CA THR A 35 -2.38 25.00 -18.53
C THR A 35 -0.91 24.61 -18.57
N ASP A 36 -0.36 24.10 -17.48
CA ASP A 36 1.01 23.57 -17.41
C ASP A 36 1.09 22.07 -17.75
N GLY A 37 -0.06 21.43 -18.03
CA GLY A 37 -0.17 20.01 -18.36
C GLY A 37 -0.41 19.09 -17.15
N THR A 38 -0.50 19.62 -15.93
CA THR A 38 -0.85 18.84 -14.74
C THR A 38 -2.23 18.20 -14.91
N ILE A 39 -2.35 16.93 -14.51
CA ILE A 39 -3.62 16.18 -14.52
C ILE A 39 -4.12 16.07 -13.08
N GLU A 40 -5.33 16.56 -12.84
CA GLU A 40 -6.01 16.53 -11.55
C GLU A 40 -7.35 15.78 -11.65
N PHE A 41 -7.73 15.12 -10.57
CA PHE A 41 -8.97 14.37 -10.41
C PHE A 41 -9.78 14.99 -9.27
N LEU A 42 -10.83 15.73 -9.61
CA LEU A 42 -11.63 16.44 -8.62
C LEU A 42 -12.83 15.61 -8.16
N GLY A 43 -13.15 15.74 -6.87
CA GLY A 43 -14.26 15.06 -6.22
C GLY A 43 -14.02 13.57 -6.04
N ASP A 44 -14.96 12.77 -6.53
CA ASP A 44 -14.95 11.30 -6.52
C ASP A 44 -14.25 10.71 -7.76
N ALA A 45 -13.65 11.54 -8.63
CA ALA A 45 -12.94 11.09 -9.83
C ALA A 45 -11.55 10.49 -9.55
N THR A 46 -11.22 10.28 -8.28
CA THR A 46 -9.96 9.77 -7.78
C THR A 46 -9.69 8.33 -8.20
N VAL A 47 -8.43 7.93 -8.07
CA VAL A 47 -7.98 6.58 -8.40
C VAL A 47 -7.21 5.98 -7.21
N TRP A 48 -7.08 4.66 -7.20
CA TRP A 48 -6.29 3.96 -6.18
C TRP A 48 -4.95 3.54 -6.76
N ASN A 49 -3.91 3.74 -5.97
CA ASN A 49 -2.57 3.28 -6.27
C ASN A 49 -2.00 2.49 -5.08
N ASP A 50 -0.87 1.83 -5.32
CA ASP A 50 -0.24 0.93 -4.36
C ASP A 50 1.28 1.14 -4.35
N ILE A 51 1.85 1.28 -3.15
CA ILE A 51 3.29 1.22 -2.92
C ILE A 51 3.61 -0.08 -2.19
N ASN A 52 4.48 -0.90 -2.79
CA ASN A 52 4.93 -2.16 -2.20
C ASN A 52 6.44 -2.16 -1.99
N VAL A 53 6.88 -2.74 -0.88
CA VAL A 53 8.28 -3.07 -0.59
C VAL A 53 8.39 -4.57 -0.32
N GLY A 54 9.39 -5.20 -0.94
CA GLY A 54 9.69 -6.60 -0.72
C GLY A 54 10.09 -6.84 0.73
N ALA A 55 9.52 -7.85 1.38
CA ALA A 55 9.76 -8.13 2.79
C ALA A 55 11.24 -8.39 3.08
N ALA A 56 11.96 -9.02 2.14
CA ALA A 56 13.41 -9.26 2.20
C ALA A 56 14.25 -7.98 2.39
N MET A 57 13.69 -6.79 2.12
CA MET A 57 14.35 -5.49 2.33
C MET A 57 14.09 -4.87 3.72
N LEU A 58 13.22 -5.49 4.53
CA LEU A 58 12.88 -5.00 5.85
C LEU A 58 14.02 -5.25 6.84
N SER A 59 14.16 -4.36 7.81
CA SER A 59 15.18 -4.43 8.84
C SER A 59 14.78 -5.44 9.92
N LEU A 60 15.72 -6.31 10.28
CA LEU A 60 15.51 -7.33 11.30
C LEU A 60 15.95 -6.82 12.69
N PRO A 61 15.16 -7.08 13.75
CA PRO A 61 15.58 -6.78 15.12
C PRO A 61 16.67 -7.74 15.60
N ALA A 62 17.32 -7.42 16.73
CA ALA A 62 18.31 -8.30 17.33
C ALA A 62 17.73 -9.57 17.98
N ALA A 63 16.42 -9.58 18.26
CA ALA A 63 15.70 -10.72 18.83
C ALA A 63 14.27 -10.73 18.28
N GLY A 64 13.73 -11.93 18.05
CA GLY A 64 12.43 -12.11 17.39
C GLY A 64 12.48 -11.70 15.92
N ASN A 65 13.61 -11.93 15.25
CA ASN A 65 13.69 -11.79 13.80
C ASN A 65 13.11 -13.04 13.12
N PRO A 66 12.43 -12.91 11.99
CA PRO A 66 12.16 -14.03 11.10
C PRO A 66 13.44 -14.68 10.59
N ASP A 67 13.32 -15.94 10.20
CA ASP A 67 14.34 -16.68 9.46
C ASP A 67 14.17 -16.45 7.94
N GLU A 68 15.23 -16.73 7.17
CA GLU A 68 15.14 -16.78 5.70
C GLU A 68 14.66 -18.16 5.27
N ASP A 69 13.64 -18.21 4.41
CA ASP A 69 13.14 -19.47 3.83
C ASP A 69 12.66 -19.28 2.39
N GLU A 70 12.47 -20.39 1.67
CA GLU A 70 12.09 -20.42 0.26
C GLU A 70 10.59 -20.59 0.06
N TYR A 71 10.02 -19.85 -0.90
CA TYR A 71 8.65 -20.12 -1.33
C TYR A 71 8.53 -21.56 -1.83
N VAL A 72 7.39 -22.15 -1.55
CA VAL A 72 7.09 -23.55 -1.89
C VAL A 72 6.06 -23.58 -3.01
N ASP A 73 6.28 -24.41 -4.02
CA ASP A 73 5.34 -24.58 -5.14
C ASP A 73 4.10 -25.42 -4.74
N GLU A 74 3.12 -25.54 -5.64
CA GLU A 74 1.91 -26.33 -5.39
C GLU A 74 2.18 -27.84 -5.20
N GLY A 75 3.37 -28.32 -5.58
CA GLY A 75 3.83 -29.68 -5.39
C GLY A 75 4.55 -29.91 -4.07
N GLY A 76 4.75 -28.86 -3.25
CA GLY A 76 5.48 -28.92 -2.00
C GLY A 76 7.00 -28.89 -2.16
N SER A 77 7.51 -28.42 -3.31
CA SER A 77 8.95 -28.28 -3.56
C SER A 77 9.40 -26.83 -3.39
N ASP A 78 10.58 -26.64 -2.80
CA ASP A 78 11.18 -25.32 -2.66
C ASP A 78 11.53 -24.75 -4.05
N THR A 79 11.27 -23.46 -4.25
CA THR A 79 11.39 -22.80 -5.55
C THR A 79 12.78 -22.22 -5.82
N GLY A 80 13.66 -22.13 -4.82
CA GLY A 80 14.91 -21.38 -4.89
C GLY A 80 14.75 -19.87 -4.73
N VAL A 81 13.54 -19.37 -4.44
CA VAL A 81 13.24 -17.95 -4.24
C VAL A 81 12.97 -17.71 -2.76
N SER A 82 13.83 -16.94 -2.09
CA SER A 82 13.79 -16.76 -0.64
C SER A 82 13.15 -15.43 -0.20
N THR A 83 12.61 -15.42 1.02
CA THR A 83 12.12 -14.24 1.72
C THR A 83 12.18 -14.45 3.24
N TRP A 84 11.68 -13.50 4.03
CA TRP A 84 11.49 -13.67 5.46
C TRP A 84 10.26 -14.52 5.79
N ALA A 85 10.49 -15.60 6.54
CA ALA A 85 9.50 -16.51 7.08
C ALA A 85 9.23 -16.19 8.56
N TYR A 86 8.00 -15.78 8.86
CA TYR A 86 7.62 -15.31 10.18
C TYR A 86 6.89 -16.41 10.93
N ALA A 87 7.44 -16.85 12.05
CA ALA A 87 6.76 -17.55 13.13
C ALA A 87 6.02 -16.57 14.06
N ILE A 88 5.24 -17.09 15.00
CA ILE A 88 4.56 -16.25 16.01
C ILE A 88 5.59 -15.61 16.94
N GLY A 89 5.49 -14.28 17.10
CA GLY A 89 6.39 -13.46 17.91
C GLY A 89 7.56 -12.85 17.13
N GLU A 90 7.63 -13.09 15.81
CA GLU A 90 8.68 -12.57 14.95
C GLU A 90 8.22 -11.32 14.20
N LYS A 91 9.18 -10.41 13.96
CA LYS A 91 8.91 -9.09 13.41
C LYS A 91 10.06 -8.51 12.59
N SER A 92 9.70 -7.50 11.80
CA SER A 92 10.64 -6.65 11.10
C SER A 92 10.11 -5.22 11.04
N SER A 93 10.99 -4.27 10.73
CA SER A 93 10.65 -2.85 10.63
C SER A 93 11.04 -2.28 9.28
N GLY A 94 10.31 -1.26 8.84
CA GLY A 94 10.56 -0.57 7.59
C GLY A 94 10.02 0.85 7.58
N SER A 95 10.17 1.49 6.43
CA SER A 95 9.63 2.82 6.17
C SER A 95 9.26 2.97 4.69
N LEU A 96 8.23 3.78 4.44
CA LEU A 96 7.79 4.19 3.11
C LEU A 96 7.61 5.71 3.12
N GLU A 97 7.95 6.37 2.01
CA GLU A 97 7.55 7.76 1.79
C GLU A 97 6.14 7.77 1.18
N ILE A 98 5.26 8.64 1.69
CA ILE A 98 3.93 8.85 1.10
C ILE A 98 4.10 9.46 -0.29
N PRO A 99 3.63 8.79 -1.36
CA PRO A 99 3.90 9.20 -2.73
C PRO A 99 3.30 10.56 -3.12
N HIS A 100 3.87 11.19 -4.14
CA HIS A 100 3.51 12.56 -4.53
C HIS A 100 2.19 12.68 -5.29
N ASP A 101 1.60 11.56 -5.68
CA ASP A 101 0.25 11.47 -6.23
C ASP A 101 -0.82 11.24 -5.15
N TYR A 102 -0.45 10.98 -3.89
CA TYR A 102 -1.39 10.78 -2.78
C TYR A 102 -2.30 11.99 -2.56
N LYS A 103 -3.60 11.73 -2.42
CA LYS A 103 -4.62 12.69 -2.03
C LYS A 103 -4.50 12.98 -0.54
N GLU A 104 -3.85 14.10 -0.22
CA GLU A 104 -3.62 14.55 1.15
C GLU A 104 -4.92 14.54 1.98
N GLY A 105 -4.84 14.07 3.22
CA GLY A 105 -6.01 13.95 4.09
C GLY A 105 -6.84 12.66 3.94
N SER A 106 -6.67 11.87 2.87
CA SER A 106 -7.45 10.64 2.64
C SER A 106 -6.96 9.45 3.50
N ASP A 107 -7.78 8.41 3.65
CA ASP A 107 -7.35 7.23 4.40
C ASP A 107 -6.39 6.36 3.57
N ILE A 108 -5.41 5.76 4.24
CA ILE A 108 -4.51 4.75 3.64
C ILE A 108 -4.73 3.38 4.28
N TYR A 109 -4.39 2.32 3.56
CA TYR A 109 -4.66 0.94 3.99
C TYR A 109 -3.39 0.12 3.86
N PHE A 110 -2.84 -0.31 4.99
CA PHE A 110 -1.68 -1.19 5.00
C PHE A 110 -2.10 -2.62 4.65
N HIS A 111 -1.29 -3.29 3.84
CA HIS A 111 -1.52 -4.68 3.48
C HIS A 111 -0.21 -5.46 3.41
N ILE A 112 -0.34 -6.77 3.53
CA ILE A 112 0.76 -7.72 3.43
C ILE A 112 0.37 -8.86 2.50
N HIS A 113 1.30 -9.34 1.67
CA HIS A 113 1.12 -10.53 0.84
C HIS A 113 2.05 -11.62 1.33
N TYR A 114 1.57 -12.84 1.52
CA TYR A 114 2.38 -13.93 2.06
C TYR A 114 1.88 -15.32 1.63
N GLN A 115 2.72 -16.32 1.85
CA GLN A 115 2.42 -17.75 1.67
C GLN A 115 2.58 -18.50 3.00
N GLY A 116 1.63 -19.37 3.34
CA GLY A 116 1.80 -20.35 4.41
C GLY A 116 2.38 -21.66 3.89
N ILE A 117 3.42 -22.20 4.56
CA ILE A 117 4.16 -23.39 4.08
C ILE A 117 3.79 -24.73 4.74
N THR A 118 2.88 -24.73 5.71
CA THR A 118 2.36 -25.92 6.43
C THR A 118 0.86 -26.06 6.23
N ALA A 119 0.34 -27.29 6.27
CA ALA A 119 -1.09 -27.52 6.23
C ALA A 119 -1.76 -27.10 7.55
N PRO A 120 -2.91 -26.40 7.51
CA PRO A 120 -3.68 -26.10 8.72
C PRO A 120 -4.06 -27.35 9.50
N GLY A 121 -3.84 -27.37 10.81
CA GLY A 121 -3.98 -28.56 11.65
C GLY A 121 -5.41 -29.11 11.73
N GLY A 122 -6.42 -28.22 11.66
CA GLY A 122 -7.85 -28.56 11.65
C GLY A 122 -8.54 -28.46 10.29
N GLY A 123 -7.77 -28.21 9.21
CA GLY A 123 -8.30 -27.77 7.92
C GLY A 123 -8.64 -26.27 7.87
N THR A 124 -8.60 -25.58 9.01
CA THR A 124 -8.66 -24.12 9.13
C THR A 124 -7.92 -23.74 10.40
N ASP A 125 -6.91 -22.88 10.25
CA ASP A 125 -6.20 -22.24 11.34
C ASP A 125 -6.29 -20.71 11.12
N ASN A 126 -5.86 -19.89 12.07
CA ASN A 126 -5.89 -18.42 11.95
C ASN A 126 -4.48 -17.84 11.94
N ILE A 127 -4.30 -16.80 11.13
CA ILE A 127 -3.08 -16.01 11.05
C ILE A 127 -3.41 -14.61 11.54
N LYS A 128 -2.58 -14.08 12.44
CA LYS A 128 -2.75 -12.72 12.97
C LYS A 128 -1.47 -11.92 12.85
N TRP A 129 -1.65 -10.68 12.40
CA TRP A 129 -0.59 -9.71 12.26
C TRP A 129 -0.91 -8.46 13.07
N GLN A 130 0.14 -7.82 13.56
CA GLN A 130 0.11 -6.55 14.24
C GLN A 130 0.97 -5.56 13.48
N LEU A 131 0.39 -4.43 13.12
CA LEU A 131 1.10 -3.27 12.61
C LEU A 131 1.24 -2.25 13.75
N GLU A 132 2.47 -1.93 14.10
CA GLU A 132 2.80 -0.75 14.90
C GLU A 132 3.39 0.31 13.97
N TYR A 133 2.84 1.53 13.96
CA TYR A 133 3.27 2.56 13.04
C TYR A 133 3.23 3.97 13.64
N THR A 134 3.95 4.89 13.01
CA THR A 134 3.91 6.34 13.24
C THR A 134 4.28 7.06 11.93
N VAL A 135 3.91 8.32 11.79
CA VAL A 135 4.21 9.11 10.59
C VAL A 135 5.12 10.27 10.96
N GLY A 136 6.30 10.33 10.34
CA GLY A 136 7.24 11.43 10.47
C GLY A 136 6.92 12.52 9.48
N GLN A 137 6.76 13.75 9.97
CA GLN A 137 6.48 14.94 9.16
C GLN A 137 7.62 15.95 9.26
N ASP A 138 7.92 16.62 8.17
CA ASP A 138 9.02 17.57 8.10
C ASP A 138 8.82 18.75 9.06
N GLY A 139 9.80 18.96 9.95
CA GLY A 139 9.79 20.06 10.92
C GLY A 139 8.98 19.79 12.20
N GLU A 140 8.30 18.64 12.30
CA GLU A 140 7.48 18.26 13.45
C GLU A 140 8.19 17.24 14.35
N THR A 141 7.72 17.11 15.60
CA THR A 141 8.17 16.05 16.50
C THR A 141 7.41 14.76 16.18
N LEU A 142 8.11 13.63 16.15
CA LEU A 142 7.48 12.33 15.88
C LEU A 142 6.45 11.97 16.96
N ASP A 143 5.26 11.59 16.51
CA ASP A 143 4.17 11.15 17.38
C ASP A 143 4.41 9.75 17.97
N ALA A 144 3.70 9.46 19.06
CA ALA A 144 3.65 8.12 19.62
C ALA A 144 3.09 7.10 18.60
N THR A 145 3.55 5.85 18.70
CA THR A 145 3.09 4.79 17.80
C THR A 145 1.63 4.45 18.03
N THR A 146 0.96 4.07 16.94
CA THR A 146 -0.38 3.47 16.94
C THR A 146 -0.25 1.98 16.58
N THR A 147 -1.10 1.15 17.19
CA THR A 147 -1.12 -0.29 16.94
C THR A 147 -2.48 -0.71 16.41
N ILE A 148 -2.49 -1.45 15.30
CA ILE A 148 -3.68 -2.11 14.75
C ILE A 148 -3.36 -3.57 14.43
N THR A 149 -4.38 -4.42 14.42
CA THR A 149 -4.21 -5.87 14.18
C THR A 149 -5.18 -6.37 13.11
N LYS A 150 -4.76 -7.40 12.39
CA LYS A 150 -5.59 -8.10 11.39
C LYS A 150 -5.46 -9.60 11.58
N GLU A 151 -6.60 -10.28 11.70
CA GLU A 151 -6.70 -11.73 11.88
C GLU A 151 -7.65 -12.29 10.82
N GLU A 152 -7.22 -13.32 10.09
CA GLU A 152 -8.08 -14.07 9.16
C GLU A 152 -7.78 -15.56 9.18
N ALA A 153 -8.75 -16.34 8.70
CA ALA A 153 -8.66 -17.78 8.58
C ALA A 153 -7.81 -18.17 7.37
N TYR A 154 -6.95 -19.18 7.56
CA TYR A 154 -6.11 -19.78 6.55
C TYR A 154 -6.47 -21.26 6.37
N THR A 155 -6.74 -21.66 5.14
CA THR A 155 -7.34 -22.97 4.83
C THR A 155 -6.55 -23.80 3.82
N THR A 156 -5.70 -23.15 3.01
CA THR A 156 -5.08 -23.79 1.85
C THR A 156 -3.57 -23.64 1.91
N GLN A 157 -2.86 -24.72 2.23
CA GLN A 157 -1.39 -24.76 2.21
C GLN A 157 -0.84 -24.26 0.88
N TYR A 158 0.29 -23.54 0.92
CA TYR A 158 0.99 -22.97 -0.23
C TYR A 158 0.22 -21.91 -1.02
N SER A 159 -1.02 -21.58 -0.64
CA SER A 159 -1.73 -20.47 -1.28
C SER A 159 -1.06 -19.14 -0.92
N PHE A 160 -0.86 -18.30 -1.92
CA PHE A 160 -0.62 -16.88 -1.70
C PHE A 160 -1.92 -16.20 -1.25
N THR A 161 -1.84 -15.43 -0.18
CA THR A 161 -2.95 -14.63 0.32
C THR A 161 -2.45 -13.26 0.75
N ASN A 162 -3.38 -12.35 1.00
CA ASN A 162 -3.08 -11.05 1.56
C ASN A 162 -3.94 -10.77 2.78
N HIS A 163 -3.52 -9.81 3.60
CA HIS A 163 -4.30 -9.25 4.68
C HIS A 163 -4.35 -7.72 4.56
N ASP A 164 -5.54 -7.17 4.38
CA ASP A 164 -5.80 -5.73 4.45
C ASP A 164 -6.15 -5.32 5.88
N PHE A 165 -5.39 -4.37 6.43
CA PHE A 165 -5.66 -3.79 7.73
C PHE A 165 -6.82 -2.79 7.67
N ALA A 166 -7.32 -2.40 8.85
CA ALA A 166 -8.28 -1.31 8.95
C ALA A 166 -7.69 0.00 8.41
N ALA A 167 -8.56 0.89 7.93
CA ALA A 167 -8.20 2.21 7.46
C ALA A 167 -7.35 2.96 8.49
N ILE A 168 -6.24 3.54 8.04
CA ILE A 168 -5.42 4.47 8.80
C ILE A 168 -5.85 5.87 8.38
N THR A 169 -6.39 6.63 9.34
CA THR A 169 -6.91 7.97 9.08
C THR A 169 -5.79 8.92 8.69
N GLY A 170 -5.81 9.42 7.45
CA GLY A 170 -4.76 10.28 6.91
C GLY A 170 -5.03 11.77 7.00
N THR A 171 -5.94 12.22 7.88
CA THR A 171 -6.37 13.64 8.02
C THR A 171 -5.24 14.67 8.06
N ASN A 172 -4.06 14.31 8.57
CA ASN A 172 -2.90 15.20 8.65
C ASN A 172 -1.73 14.78 7.76
N PHE A 173 -1.89 13.73 6.95
CA PHE A 173 -0.82 13.20 6.11
C PHE A 173 -0.72 14.00 4.83
N ASN A 174 0.52 14.32 4.47
CA ASN A 174 0.88 15.05 3.27
C ASN A 174 1.76 14.17 2.36
N ILE A 175 1.94 14.60 1.11
CA ILE A 175 2.95 13.99 0.24
C ILE A 175 4.35 14.14 0.86
N GLY A 176 5.22 13.14 0.71
CA GLY A 176 6.59 13.16 1.25
C GLY A 176 6.72 12.82 2.75
N ASP A 177 5.60 12.73 3.49
CA ASP A 177 5.61 12.25 4.87
C ASP A 177 6.17 10.82 4.93
N GLN A 178 6.84 10.48 6.04
CA GLN A 178 7.50 9.18 6.20
C GLN A 178 6.65 8.24 7.06
N PHE A 179 6.06 7.23 6.45
CA PHE A 179 5.34 6.16 7.14
C PHE A 179 6.34 5.15 7.71
N LEU A 180 6.51 5.14 9.04
CA LEU A 180 7.45 4.28 9.76
C LEU A 180 6.68 3.15 10.43
N PHE A 181 7.13 1.91 10.30
CA PHE A 181 6.35 0.78 10.81
C PHE A 181 7.20 -0.40 11.30
N THR A 182 6.55 -1.23 12.12
CA THR A 182 6.95 -2.59 12.48
C THR A 182 5.77 -3.53 12.25
N ILE A 183 6.02 -4.64 11.55
CA ILE A 183 5.06 -5.71 11.35
C ILE A 183 5.50 -6.91 12.19
N GLU A 184 4.58 -7.46 12.99
CA GLU A 184 4.81 -8.63 13.84
C GLU A 184 3.72 -9.66 13.59
N ARG A 185 4.10 -10.92 13.42
CA ARG A 185 3.14 -12.02 13.46
C ARG A 185 2.86 -12.35 14.92
N ILE A 186 1.62 -12.29 15.35
CA ILE A 186 1.23 -12.51 16.76
C ILE A 186 0.26 -13.70 16.88
N ALA A 187 0.02 -14.16 18.10
CA ALA A 187 -0.97 -15.21 18.34
C ALA A 187 -2.38 -14.75 17.95
N ALA A 188 -3.09 -15.62 17.24
CA ALA A 188 -4.50 -15.49 16.91
C ALA A 188 -5.39 -15.60 18.14
N SER A 189 -6.68 -15.30 17.98
CA SER A 189 -7.66 -15.44 19.06
C SER A 189 -7.95 -16.91 19.41
N ALA A 190 -7.82 -17.81 18.42
CA ALA A 190 -7.92 -19.25 18.55
C ALA A 190 -7.26 -19.95 17.34
N ASP A 191 -6.92 -21.23 17.50
CA ASP A 191 -6.44 -22.11 16.42
C ASP A 191 -5.29 -21.50 15.61
N ASP A 192 -4.19 -21.15 16.29
CA ASP A 192 -3.00 -20.59 15.67
C ASP A 192 -2.49 -21.45 14.51
N TYR A 193 -2.28 -20.83 13.35
CA TYR A 193 -1.56 -21.46 12.25
C TYR A 193 -0.13 -21.76 12.70
N ALA A 194 0.26 -23.03 12.71
CA ALA A 194 1.52 -23.45 13.33
C ALA A 194 2.76 -23.26 12.45
N GLY A 195 2.59 -23.25 11.13
CA GLY A 195 3.69 -23.08 10.18
C GLY A 195 4.07 -21.62 9.99
N ASP A 196 5.21 -21.37 9.34
CA ASP A 196 5.67 -20.02 9.06
C ASP A 196 4.91 -19.37 7.90
N CYS A 197 4.93 -18.03 7.90
CA CYS A 197 4.37 -17.21 6.84
C CYS A 197 5.51 -16.52 6.08
N LEU A 198 5.70 -16.89 4.83
CA LEU A 198 6.70 -16.30 3.95
C LEU A 198 6.12 -15.03 3.34
N VAL A 199 6.56 -13.88 3.84
CA VAL A 199 6.00 -12.59 3.42
C VAL A 199 6.70 -12.13 2.15
N SER A 200 5.93 -11.74 1.15
CA SER A 200 6.44 -11.25 -0.14
C SER A 200 6.62 -9.76 -0.14
N THR A 201 5.53 -9.05 0.14
CA THR A 201 5.52 -7.60 0.17
C THR A 201 4.70 -7.12 1.33
N VAL A 202 5.08 -5.94 1.81
CA VAL A 202 4.25 -5.08 2.62
C VAL A 202 4.00 -3.80 1.81
N GLY A 203 2.84 -3.19 1.99
CA GLY A 203 2.50 -2.03 1.18
C GLY A 203 1.38 -1.17 1.75
N LEU A 204 1.06 -0.11 1.02
CA LEU A 204 -0.03 0.79 1.30
C LEU A 204 -0.87 0.98 0.04
N HIS A 205 -2.16 0.68 0.12
CA HIS A 205 -3.14 1.24 -0.80
C HIS A 205 -3.49 2.67 -0.39
N TYR A 206 -3.46 3.58 -1.35
CA TYR A 206 -3.77 4.99 -1.13
C TYR A 206 -4.54 5.58 -2.31
N GLU A 207 -5.31 6.63 -2.03
CA GLU A 207 -6.08 7.36 -3.04
C GLU A 207 -5.23 8.46 -3.66
N CYS A 208 -5.38 8.68 -4.96
CA CYS A 208 -4.72 9.73 -5.73
C CYS A 208 -5.76 10.65 -6.36
N ASP A 209 -5.53 11.95 -6.25
CA ASP A 209 -6.31 13.03 -6.87
C ASP A 209 -5.49 13.84 -7.89
N THR A 210 -4.23 13.47 -8.14
CA THR A 210 -3.39 14.08 -9.16
C THR A 210 -2.43 13.06 -9.78
N ALA A 211 -1.97 13.30 -11.00
CA ALA A 211 -0.88 12.52 -11.61
C ALA A 211 0.50 13.01 -11.12
N GLY A 212 0.78 12.82 -9.83
CA GLY A 212 1.96 13.36 -9.14
C GLY A 212 1.71 14.75 -8.53
N SER A 213 2.77 15.39 -8.05
CA SER A 213 2.69 16.71 -7.41
C SER A 213 3.05 17.84 -8.38
N ARG A 214 2.51 19.04 -8.16
CA ARG A 214 2.83 20.24 -8.97
C ARG A 214 4.29 20.67 -8.83
N GLN A 215 4.89 20.49 -7.66
CA GLN A 215 6.32 20.71 -7.40
C GLN A 215 6.85 19.61 -6.50
N ILE A 216 8.18 19.52 -6.37
CA ILE A 216 8.84 18.49 -5.55
C ILE A 216 8.21 18.36 -4.15
N THR A 217 7.78 19.44 -3.51
CA THR A 217 7.17 19.39 -2.16
C THR A 217 5.81 20.09 -2.10
N THR A 218 5.09 20.16 -3.21
CA THR A 218 3.81 20.88 -3.27
C THR A 218 2.85 20.13 -4.17
N LYS A 219 1.72 19.74 -3.58
CA LYS A 219 0.64 19.03 -4.27
C LYS A 219 0.16 19.77 -5.51
#